data_AF-A0A7C1D357-F1
#
_entry.id   AF-A0A7C1D357-F1
#
_cell.length_a   1.000
_cell.length_b   1.000
_cell.length_c   1.000
_cell.angle_alpha   90.00
_cell.angle_beta   90.00
_cell.angle_gamma   90.00
#
_symmetry.space_group_name_H-M   'P 1'
#
loop_
_entity.id
_entity.type
_entity.pdbx_description
1 polymer ?
#
loop_
_entity_poly.entity_id
_entity_poly.type
_entity_poly.pdbx_seq_one_letter_code
_entity_poly.pdbx_strand_id
1 'polypeptide(L)'
;MEPLLISVETVPKIRRLFSRRVLAHLLKITVAALMMIMLIKRVKMGEIFIAFQSAKLSLIMVALLLLLPNIYFQFYKWRYLVRLVKFDASNREVLQSLFAGFTFGFITPGRLGEFGRAFFIKNCPWVKVLGIAALDKLFSVAVVFLFGSVGLLYLIGKQLFIYTMIPLVTFTAITLFVFYYILFHPEIIKSFLYSLNIILPFR
;
A
#
# COMPACT_ATOMS: atom_id res chain seq x y z
N MET A 1 61.96 -19.50 -26.63
CA MET A 1 61.17 -20.27 -25.64
C MET A 1 60.04 -19.38 -25.17
N GLU A 2 58.84 -19.57 -25.73
CA GLU A 2 57.57 -19.33 -25.00
C GLU A 2 57.55 -20.22 -23.74
N PRO A 3 56.81 -19.90 -22.65
CA PRO A 3 55.36 -19.58 -22.70
C PRO A 3 54.91 -18.63 -21.55
N LEU A 4 53.65 -18.37 -21.16
CA LEU A 4 52.31 -18.89 -21.46
C LEU A 4 51.29 -17.83 -21.02
N LEU A 5 50.24 -17.70 -21.82
CA LEU A 5 49.09 -16.81 -21.74
C LEU A 5 48.31 -16.90 -20.41
N ILE A 6 48.12 -15.78 -19.72
CA ILE A 6 47.04 -15.65 -18.73
C ILE A 6 45.78 -15.23 -19.49
N SER A 7 44.80 -16.13 -19.49
CA SER A 7 43.52 -16.03 -20.19
C SER A 7 42.70 -14.81 -19.77
N VAL A 8 42.55 -13.87 -20.69
CA VAL A 8 41.59 -12.77 -20.62
C VAL A 8 40.22 -13.31 -21.01
N GLU A 9 39.51 -13.99 -20.11
CA GLU A 9 38.19 -14.55 -20.44
C GLU A 9 37.09 -14.38 -19.38
N THR A 10 37.28 -13.52 -18.37
CA THR A 10 36.32 -13.38 -17.25
C THR A 10 35.47 -12.09 -17.25
N VAL A 11 35.40 -11.30 -18.34
CA VAL A 11 34.71 -9.99 -18.31
C VAL A 11 33.67 -9.71 -19.42
N PRO A 12 32.69 -10.60 -19.73
CA PRO A 12 31.50 -10.10 -20.45
C PRO A 12 30.13 -10.58 -19.94
N LYS A 13 29.98 -11.07 -18.70
CA LYS A 13 28.65 -11.49 -18.17
C LYS A 13 27.94 -10.46 -17.26
N ILE A 14 28.64 -9.46 -16.73
CA ILE A 14 28.08 -8.50 -15.76
C ILE A 14 27.36 -7.32 -16.42
N ARG A 15 27.70 -6.93 -17.65
CA ARG A 15 27.05 -5.80 -18.37
C ARG A 15 25.61 -6.06 -18.82
N ARG A 16 25.20 -7.32 -19.02
CA ARG A 16 23.92 -7.65 -19.68
C ARG A 16 22.71 -7.64 -18.73
N LEU A 17 22.91 -7.85 -17.43
CA LEU A 17 21.82 -7.88 -16.43
C LEU A 17 21.42 -6.47 -15.93
N PHE A 18 22.35 -5.52 -15.93
CA PHE A 18 22.07 -4.14 -15.52
C PHE A 18 21.22 -3.38 -16.56
N SER A 19 21.44 -3.61 -17.85
CA SER A 19 20.73 -2.92 -18.95
C SER A 19 19.23 -3.17 -18.96
N ARG A 20 18.75 -4.41 -18.73
CA ARG A 20 17.32 -4.72 -18.75
C ARG A 20 16.54 -4.08 -17.59
N ARG A 21 17.13 -4.01 -16.39
CA ARG A 21 16.49 -3.38 -15.22
C ARG A 21 16.40 -1.87 -15.40
N VAL A 22 17.49 -1.24 -15.86
CA VAL A 22 17.54 0.19 -16.16
C VAL A 22 16.56 0.54 -17.28
N LEU A 23 16.53 -0.23 -18.37
CA LEU A 23 15.58 -0.05 -19.47
C LEU A 23 14.13 -0.13 -18.98
N ALA A 24 13.81 -1.10 -18.10
CA ALA A 24 12.47 -1.23 -17.53
C ALA A 24 12.09 -0.04 -16.63
N HIS A 25 13.03 0.54 -15.89
CA HIS A 25 12.78 1.73 -15.05
C HIS A 25 12.62 2.98 -15.91
N LEU A 26 13.48 3.16 -16.92
CA LEU A 26 13.37 4.24 -17.90
C LEU A 26 12.04 4.17 -18.65
N LEU A 27 11.62 2.99 -19.10
CA LEU A 27 10.32 2.80 -19.73
C LEU A 27 9.17 3.23 -18.81
N LYS A 28 9.17 2.82 -17.54
CA LYS A 28 8.15 3.22 -16.55
C LYS A 28 8.11 4.73 -16.36
N ILE A 29 9.28 5.37 -16.23
CA ILE A 29 9.39 6.83 -16.08
C ILE A 29 8.87 7.53 -17.33
N THR A 30 9.24 7.06 -18.52
CA THR A 30 8.77 7.61 -19.80
C THR A 30 7.26 7.48 -19.94
N VAL A 31 6.68 6.32 -19.62
CA VAL A 31 5.22 6.12 -19.66
C VAL A 31 4.53 7.05 -18.66
N ALA A 32 5.03 7.15 -17.43
CA ALA A 32 4.46 8.05 -16.42
C ALA A 32 4.54 9.52 -16.85
N ALA A 33 5.69 9.96 -17.38
CA ALA A 33 5.89 11.31 -17.89
C ALA A 33 4.98 11.60 -19.10
N LEU A 34 4.85 10.66 -20.04
CA LEU A 34 3.96 10.78 -21.19
C LEU A 34 2.50 10.91 -20.76
N MET A 35 2.05 10.05 -19.84
CA MET A 35 0.70 10.12 -19.26
C MET A 35 0.46 11.47 -18.56
N MET A 36 1.44 11.95 -17.79
CA MET A 36 1.36 13.24 -17.10
C MET A 36 1.27 14.40 -18.11
N ILE A 37 2.09 14.40 -19.16
CA ILE A 37 2.07 15.40 -20.24
C ILE A 37 0.73 15.36 -20.98
N MET A 38 0.22 14.16 -21.29
CA MET A 38 -1.10 14.01 -21.93
C MET A 38 -2.22 14.57 -21.06
N LEU A 39 -2.21 14.31 -19.76
CA LEU A 39 -3.18 14.87 -18.82
C LEU A 39 -3.10 16.41 -18.78
N ILE A 40 -1.90 16.96 -18.60
CA ILE A 40 -1.70 18.42 -18.52
C ILE A 40 -2.12 19.11 -19.82
N LYS A 41 -1.82 18.52 -20.99
CA LYS A 41 -2.23 19.09 -22.28
C LYS A 41 -3.74 19.00 -22.52
N ARG A 42 -4.42 18.01 -21.94
CA ARG A 42 -5.85 17.79 -22.12
C ARG A 42 -6.69 18.62 -21.15
N VAL A 43 -6.18 18.90 -19.96
CA VAL A 43 -6.89 19.67 -18.94
C VAL A 43 -6.64 21.16 -19.16
N LYS A 44 -7.68 21.90 -19.55
CA LYS A 44 -7.60 23.37 -19.66
C LYS A 44 -7.66 23.99 -18.26
N MET A 45 -6.75 24.91 -17.96
CA MET A 45 -6.74 25.60 -16.65
C MET A 45 -8.06 26.30 -16.32
N GLY A 46 -8.74 26.84 -17.34
CA GLY A 46 -10.07 27.44 -17.17
C GLY A 46 -11.14 26.44 -16.71
N GLU A 47 -11.08 25.18 -17.16
CA GLU A 47 -12.03 24.13 -16.73
C GLU A 47 -11.82 23.76 -15.26
N ILE A 48 -10.58 23.76 -14.77
CA ILE A 48 -10.30 23.55 -13.33
C ILE A 48 -10.92 24.66 -12.49
N PHE A 49 -10.77 25.91 -12.91
CA PHE A 49 -11.31 27.06 -12.18
C PHE A 49 -12.85 27.05 -12.16
N ILE A 50 -13.48 26.73 -13.28
CA ILE A 50 -14.94 26.55 -13.37
C ILE A 50 -15.39 25.37 -12.50
N ALA A 51 -14.68 24.25 -12.49
CA ALA A 51 -14.98 23.11 -11.62
C ALA A 51 -14.90 23.48 -10.14
N PHE A 52 -13.94 24.32 -9.74
CA PHE A 52 -13.84 24.84 -8.38
C PHE A 52 -15.01 25.75 -8.01
N GLN A 53 -15.41 26.66 -8.89
CA GLN A 53 -16.54 27.57 -8.64
C GLN A 53 -17.90 26.84 -8.62
N SER A 54 -18.06 25.84 -9.48
CA SER A 54 -19.29 25.04 -9.58
C SER A 54 -19.35 23.90 -8.56
N ALA A 55 -18.31 23.72 -7.75
CA ALA A 55 -18.28 22.69 -6.72
C ALA A 55 -19.36 22.96 -5.68
N LYS A 56 -20.21 21.95 -5.44
CA LYS A 56 -21.26 22.03 -4.42
C LYS A 56 -20.62 21.99 -3.03
N LEU A 57 -20.61 23.13 -2.35
CA LEU A 57 -20.06 23.26 -1.00
C LEU A 57 -20.66 22.26 -0.01
N SER A 58 -21.95 21.92 -0.16
CA SER A 58 -22.63 20.90 0.65
C SER A 58 -21.97 19.53 0.56
N LEU A 59 -21.58 19.09 -0.64
CA LEU A 59 -20.89 17.81 -0.84
C LEU A 59 -19.48 17.82 -0.26
N ILE A 60 -18.77 18.95 -0.37
CA ILE A 60 -17.45 19.13 0.25
C ILE A 60 -17.56 19.02 1.77
N MET A 61 -18.56 19.68 2.37
CA MET A 61 -18.80 19.62 3.81
C MET A 61 -19.14 18.19 4.26
N VAL A 62 -19.96 17.46 3.51
CA VAL A 62 -20.23 16.04 3.79
C VAL A 62 -18.94 15.21 3.73
N ALA A 63 -18.09 15.43 2.73
CA ALA A 63 -16.80 14.73 2.62
C ALA A 63 -15.86 15.05 3.80
N LEU A 64 -15.79 16.31 4.24
CA LEU A 64 -15.03 16.73 5.41
C LEU A 64 -15.59 16.14 6.71
N LEU A 65 -16.92 16.08 6.84
CA LEU A 65 -17.55 15.44 7.99
C LEU A 65 -17.28 13.94 8.02
N LEU A 66 -17.27 13.26 6.87
CA LEU A 66 -16.93 11.84 6.76
C LEU A 66 -15.45 11.53 7.04
N LEU A 67 -14.56 12.53 6.98
CA LEU A 67 -13.16 12.38 7.34
C LEU A 67 -12.97 12.14 8.85
N LEU A 68 -13.81 12.74 9.70
CA LEU A 68 -13.75 12.55 11.16
C LEU A 68 -13.99 11.08 11.59
N PRO A 69 -15.10 10.41 11.22
CA PRO A 69 -15.30 9.01 11.56
C PRO A 69 -14.26 8.11 10.88
N ASN A 70 -13.79 8.47 9.68
CA ASN A 70 -12.73 7.74 9.00
C ASN A 70 -11.43 7.71 9.84
N ILE A 71 -10.94 8.88 10.27
CA ILE A 71 -9.75 8.96 11.14
C ILE A 71 -10.00 8.29 12.48
N TYR A 72 -11.20 8.43 13.06
CA TYR A 72 -11.56 7.77 14.31
C TYR A 72 -11.46 6.24 14.21
N PHE A 73 -12.01 5.62 13.16
CA PHE A 73 -11.91 4.18 12.97
C PHE A 73 -10.47 3.72 12.74
N GLN A 74 -9.67 4.50 12.01
CA GLN A 74 -8.24 4.22 11.86
C GLN A 74 -7.51 4.30 13.20
N PHE A 75 -7.81 5.30 14.03
CA PHE A 75 -7.27 5.40 15.38
C PHE A 75 -7.70 4.24 16.27
N TYR A 76 -9.00 3.89 16.28
CA TYR A 76 -9.53 2.81 17.09
C TYR A 76 -8.86 1.48 16.76
N LYS A 77 -8.78 1.15 15.47
CA LYS A 77 -8.08 -0.04 14.96
C LYS A 77 -6.60 -0.02 15.32
N TRP A 78 -5.90 1.10 15.08
CA TRP A 78 -4.48 1.22 15.37
C TRP A 78 -4.19 1.10 16.87
N ARG A 79 -5.02 1.71 17.72
CA ARG A 79 -4.92 1.58 19.18
C ARG A 79 -5.03 0.14 19.63
N TYR A 80 -6.02 -0.59 19.11
CA TYR A 80 -6.18 -2.01 19.42
C TYR A 80 -4.91 -2.79 19.07
N LEU A 81 -4.41 -2.62 17.85
CA LEU A 81 -3.22 -3.29 17.36
C LEU A 81 -1.95 -2.96 18.16
N VAL A 82 -1.69 -1.68 18.47
CA VAL A 82 -0.55 -1.26 19.29
C VAL A 82 -0.64 -1.88 20.70
N ARG A 83 -1.84 -1.95 21.28
CA ARG A 83 -2.03 -2.53 22.61
C ARG A 83 -1.81 -4.04 22.70
N LEU A 84 -1.73 -4.74 21.57
CA LEU A 84 -1.30 -6.13 21.53
C LEU A 84 0.21 -6.29 21.84
N VAL A 85 1.02 -5.27 21.54
CA VAL A 85 2.49 -5.30 21.75
C VAL A 85 2.96 -4.36 22.86
N LYS A 86 2.15 -3.36 23.21
CA LYS A 86 2.36 -2.43 24.33
C LYS A 86 1.03 -2.11 25.00
N PHE A 87 0.65 -2.90 26.00
CA PHE A 87 -0.66 -2.84 26.65
C PHE A 87 -0.99 -1.45 27.25
N ASP A 88 0.01 -0.79 27.83
CA ASP A 88 -0.08 0.51 28.50
C ASP A 88 0.01 1.72 27.55
N ALA A 89 -0.01 1.51 26.23
CA ALA A 89 0.07 2.59 25.26
C ALA A 89 -1.07 3.62 25.43
N SER A 90 -0.67 4.87 25.64
CA SER A 90 -1.60 5.99 25.83
C SER A 90 -2.28 6.38 24.51
N ASN A 91 -3.52 6.89 24.58
CA ASN A 91 -4.22 7.36 23.38
C ASN A 91 -3.44 8.46 22.63
N ARG A 92 -2.75 9.34 23.38
CA ARG A 92 -1.94 10.42 22.81
C ARG A 92 -0.76 9.87 22.01
N GLU A 93 -0.06 8.89 22.56
CA GLU A 93 1.07 8.22 21.88
C GLU A 93 0.60 7.51 20.61
N VAL A 94 -0.52 6.80 20.67
CA VAL A 94 -1.12 6.14 19.50
C VAL A 94 -1.53 7.15 18.43
N LEU A 95 -2.14 8.27 18.81
CA LEU A 95 -2.49 9.35 17.87
C LEU A 95 -1.25 9.96 17.22
N GLN A 96 -0.21 10.25 17.99
CA GLN A 96 1.06 10.77 17.48
C GLN A 96 1.69 9.80 16.46
N SER A 97 1.71 8.52 16.80
CA SER A 97 2.14 7.46 15.89
C SER A 97 1.31 7.44 14.60
N LEU A 98 -0.03 7.44 14.72
CA LEU A 98 -0.95 7.41 13.57
C LEU A 98 -0.71 8.59 12.61
N PHE A 99 -0.67 9.81 13.14
CA PHE A 99 -0.48 11.03 12.34
C PHE A 99 0.92 11.11 11.74
N ALA A 100 1.96 10.71 12.46
CA ALA A 100 3.30 10.59 11.88
C ALA A 100 3.29 9.63 10.68
N GLY A 101 2.60 8.49 10.81
CA GLY A 101 2.35 7.56 9.71
C GLY A 101 1.65 8.19 8.52
N PHE A 102 0.63 9.04 8.73
CA PHE A 102 -0.03 9.75 7.64
C PHE A 102 0.91 10.73 6.94
N THR A 103 1.69 11.51 7.70
CA THR A 103 2.64 12.47 7.15
C THR A 103 3.71 11.78 6.30
N PHE A 104 4.37 10.75 6.84
CA PHE A 104 5.38 10.00 6.09
C PHE A 104 4.75 9.22 4.93
N GLY A 105 3.57 8.63 5.13
CA GLY A 105 2.81 7.94 4.07
C GLY A 105 2.42 8.85 2.91
N PHE A 106 2.18 10.15 3.17
CA PHE A 106 1.87 11.13 2.14
C PHE A 106 3.10 11.49 1.29
N ILE A 107 4.26 11.61 1.92
CA ILE A 107 5.51 12.05 1.24
C ILE A 107 6.17 10.90 0.46
N THR A 108 6.00 9.67 0.93
CA THR A 108 6.71 8.50 0.38
C THR A 108 5.95 7.81 -0.76
N PRO A 109 6.66 7.30 -1.79
CA PRO A 109 6.02 6.54 -2.86
C PRO A 109 5.36 5.27 -2.32
N GLY A 110 4.17 4.95 -2.83
CA GLY A 110 3.42 3.76 -2.40
C GLY A 110 2.95 3.79 -0.95
N ARG A 111 3.01 4.94 -0.27
CA ARG A 111 2.68 5.11 1.16
C ARG A 111 3.54 4.26 2.11
N LEU A 112 4.78 3.93 1.71
CA LEU A 112 5.69 3.12 2.54
C LEU A 112 6.05 3.81 3.88
N GLY A 113 5.95 5.13 3.94
CA GLY A 113 6.17 5.91 5.15
C GLY A 113 5.14 5.66 6.25
N GLU A 114 4.02 4.99 5.99
CA GLU A 114 3.10 4.53 7.04
C GLU A 114 3.78 3.56 8.02
N PHE A 115 4.83 2.85 7.60
CA PHE A 115 5.66 2.04 8.51
C PHE A 115 6.44 2.89 9.53
N GLY A 116 6.60 4.19 9.26
CA GLY A 116 7.20 5.16 10.18
C GLY A 116 6.45 5.28 11.51
N ARG A 117 5.18 4.84 11.60
CA ARG A 117 4.40 4.71 12.85
C ARG A 117 5.17 3.99 13.95
N ALA A 118 6.02 3.03 13.59
CA ALA A 118 6.80 2.21 14.50
C ALA A 118 7.77 3.02 15.38
N PHE A 119 8.31 4.12 14.87
CA PHE A 119 9.30 4.94 15.59
C PHE A 119 8.69 5.86 16.66
N PHE A 120 7.36 6.00 16.66
CA PHE A 120 6.63 6.93 17.53
C PHE A 120 5.97 6.24 18.74
N ILE A 121 6.15 4.93 18.89
CA ILE A 121 5.77 4.18 20.08
C ILE A 121 7.01 3.98 20.94
N LYS A 122 7.04 4.63 22.10
CA LYS A 122 8.15 4.60 23.05
C LYS A 122 8.12 3.33 23.89
N ASN A 123 9.27 2.94 24.43
CA ASN A 123 9.40 1.78 25.34
C ASN A 123 8.85 0.47 24.76
N CYS A 124 8.81 0.35 23.43
CA CYS A 124 8.46 -0.87 22.72
C CYS A 124 9.48 -1.05 21.59
N PRO A 125 10.02 -2.27 21.38
CA PRO A 125 10.89 -2.53 20.25
C PRO A 125 10.20 -2.16 18.92
N TRP A 126 10.79 -1.21 18.18
CA TRP A 126 10.19 -0.65 16.96
C TRP A 126 9.78 -1.73 15.96
N VAL A 127 10.51 -2.83 15.88
CA VAL A 127 10.18 -3.90 14.93
C VAL A 127 8.90 -4.66 15.28
N LYS A 128 8.54 -4.78 16.56
CA LYS A 128 7.25 -5.35 16.96
C LYS A 128 6.11 -4.49 16.42
N VAL A 129 6.26 -3.17 16.57
CA VAL A 129 5.29 -2.19 16.07
C VAL A 129 5.27 -2.16 14.55
N LEU A 130 6.42 -2.35 13.88
CA LEU A 130 6.50 -2.47 12.43
C LEU A 130 5.78 -3.73 11.91
N GLY A 131 5.93 -4.88 12.58
CA GLY A 131 5.20 -6.10 12.25
C GLY A 131 3.69 -5.93 12.38
N ILE A 132 3.25 -5.23 13.45
CA ILE A 132 1.85 -4.86 13.63
C ILE A 132 1.37 -3.86 12.57
N ALA A 133 2.20 -2.90 12.14
CA ALA A 133 1.88 -1.98 11.05
C ALA A 133 1.78 -2.72 9.69
N ALA A 134 2.60 -3.74 9.46
CA ALA A 134 2.49 -4.61 8.30
C ALA A 134 1.18 -5.39 8.29
N LEU A 135 0.77 -5.94 9.44
CA LEU A 135 -0.55 -6.54 9.57
C LEU A 135 -1.67 -5.55 9.29
N ASP A 136 -1.63 -4.35 9.89
CA ASP A 136 -2.61 -3.29 9.65
C ASP A 136 -2.74 -2.99 8.14
N LYS A 137 -1.61 -2.93 7.43
CA LYS A 137 -1.57 -2.70 5.99
C LYS A 137 -2.15 -3.87 5.20
N LEU A 138 -1.78 -5.11 5.54
CA LEU A 138 -2.29 -6.32 4.88
C LEU A 138 -3.81 -6.43 5.02
N PHE A 139 -4.35 -6.22 6.22
CA PHE A 139 -5.80 -6.18 6.43
C PHE A 139 -6.47 -5.07 5.64
N SER A 140 -5.89 -3.87 5.65
CA SER A 140 -6.44 -2.73 4.90
C SER A 140 -6.47 -3.00 3.39
N VAL A 141 -5.41 -3.61 2.85
CA VAL A 141 -5.34 -4.03 1.45
C VAL A 141 -6.39 -5.10 1.17
N ALA A 142 -6.48 -6.15 1.99
CA ALA A 142 -7.47 -7.21 1.80
C ALA A 142 -8.91 -6.67 1.76
N VAL A 143 -9.25 -5.75 2.67
CA VAL A 143 -10.56 -5.09 2.71
C VAL A 143 -10.80 -4.23 1.46
N VAL A 144 -9.80 -3.46 1.01
CA VAL A 144 -9.92 -2.65 -0.22
C VAL A 144 -10.11 -3.53 -1.44
N PHE A 145 -9.38 -4.64 -1.56
CA PHE A 145 -9.55 -5.59 -2.65
C PHE A 145 -10.94 -6.25 -2.60
N LEU A 146 -11.41 -6.62 -1.42
CA LEU A 146 -12.75 -7.20 -1.22
C LEU A 146 -13.85 -6.25 -1.68
N PHE A 147 -13.96 -5.07 -1.08
CA PHE A 147 -15.01 -4.11 -1.45
C PHE A 147 -14.80 -3.51 -2.84
N GLY A 148 -13.55 -3.35 -3.26
CA GLY A 148 -13.19 -2.83 -4.59
C GLY A 148 -13.59 -3.80 -5.71
N SER A 149 -13.34 -5.10 -5.55
CA SER A 149 -13.75 -6.11 -6.54
C SER A 149 -15.28 -6.22 -6.64
N VAL A 150 -15.98 -6.23 -5.51
CA VAL A 150 -17.45 -6.23 -5.46
C VAL A 150 -18.02 -4.95 -6.10
N GLY A 151 -17.47 -3.78 -5.77
CA GLY A 151 -17.89 -2.51 -6.35
C GLY A 151 -17.63 -2.44 -7.85
N LEU A 152 -16.50 -2.98 -8.31
CA LEU A 152 -16.15 -3.05 -9.73
C LEU A 152 -17.14 -3.95 -10.50
N LEU A 153 -17.46 -5.11 -9.93
CA LEU A 153 -18.48 -6.01 -10.47
C LEU A 153 -19.84 -5.32 -10.55
N TYR A 154 -20.25 -4.57 -9.52
CA TYR A 154 -21.52 -3.86 -9.52
C TYR A 154 -21.59 -2.76 -10.60
N LEU A 155 -20.53 -1.96 -10.74
CA LEU A 155 -20.52 -0.77 -11.58
C LEU A 155 -20.35 -1.12 -13.06
N ILE A 156 -19.45 -2.07 -13.35
CA ILE A 156 -19.06 -2.42 -14.71
C ILE A 156 -19.80 -3.67 -15.22
N GLY A 157 -20.30 -4.51 -14.31
CA GLY A 157 -21.01 -5.76 -14.57
C GLY A 157 -22.14 -5.68 -15.60
N LYS A 158 -22.78 -4.51 -15.71
CA LYS A 158 -23.96 -4.31 -16.55
C LYS A 158 -23.67 -3.82 -17.97
N GLN A 159 -22.45 -3.34 -18.24
CA GLN A 159 -22.14 -2.59 -19.47
C GLN A 159 -21.13 -3.27 -20.39
N LEU A 160 -20.48 -4.36 -19.97
CA LEU A 160 -19.46 -5.01 -20.81
C LEU A 160 -19.87 -6.37 -21.37
N PHE A 161 -19.20 -6.72 -22.47
CA PHE A 161 -19.30 -8.01 -23.15
C PHE A 161 -18.78 -9.17 -22.29
N ILE A 162 -19.26 -10.38 -22.59
CA ILE A 162 -18.99 -11.62 -21.84
C ILE A 162 -17.48 -11.90 -21.61
N TYR A 163 -16.63 -11.52 -22.56
CA TYR A 163 -15.16 -11.68 -22.48
C TYR A 163 -14.49 -10.90 -21.33
N THR A 164 -15.12 -9.83 -20.86
CA THR A 164 -14.61 -9.03 -19.73
C THR A 164 -15.30 -9.37 -18.40
N MET A 165 -16.50 -9.96 -18.46
CA MET A 165 -17.24 -10.41 -17.27
C MET A 165 -16.56 -11.60 -16.60
N ILE A 166 -16.16 -12.60 -17.38
CA ILE A 166 -15.52 -13.82 -16.86
C ILE A 166 -14.27 -13.52 -16.01
N PRO A 167 -13.27 -12.75 -16.49
CA PRO A 167 -12.11 -12.43 -15.67
C PRO A 167 -12.45 -11.59 -14.44
N LEU A 168 -13.44 -10.69 -14.54
CA LEU A 168 -13.86 -9.84 -13.42
C LEU A 168 -14.55 -10.65 -12.30
N VAL A 169 -15.46 -11.56 -12.68
CA VAL A 169 -16.11 -12.48 -11.75
C VAL A 169 -15.08 -13.40 -11.11
N THR A 170 -14.16 -13.94 -11.91
CA THR A 170 -13.09 -14.82 -11.42
C THR A 170 -12.19 -14.10 -10.42
N PHE A 171 -11.76 -12.87 -10.73
CA PHE A 171 -10.96 -12.04 -9.82
C PHE A 171 -11.69 -11.75 -8.50
N THR A 172 -12.99 -11.43 -8.59
CA THR A 172 -13.83 -11.18 -7.41
C THR A 172 -13.98 -12.44 -6.57
N ALA A 173 -14.23 -13.60 -7.20
CA ALA A 173 -14.32 -14.89 -6.52
C ALA A 173 -13.02 -15.30 -5.83
N ILE A 174 -11.87 -15.10 -6.49
CA ILE A 174 -10.54 -15.35 -5.89
C ILE A 174 -10.34 -14.44 -4.67
N THR A 175 -10.67 -13.16 -4.79
CA THR A 175 -10.53 -12.19 -3.69
C THR A 175 -11.40 -12.59 -2.49
N LEU A 176 -12.65 -12.98 -2.73
CA LEU A 176 -13.56 -13.49 -1.71
C LEU A 176 -13.04 -14.78 -1.06
N PHE A 177 -12.53 -15.71 -1.86
CA PHE A 177 -11.95 -16.96 -1.37
C PHE A 177 -10.72 -16.73 -0.49
N VAL A 178 -9.79 -15.87 -0.92
CA VAL A 178 -8.60 -15.51 -0.13
C VAL A 178 -9.02 -14.86 1.19
N PHE A 179 -9.99 -13.94 1.17
CA PHE A 179 -10.50 -13.30 2.38
C PHE A 179 -11.15 -14.31 3.33
N TYR A 180 -11.99 -15.20 2.81
CA TYR A 180 -12.58 -16.31 3.56
C TYR A 180 -11.49 -17.19 4.19
N TYR A 181 -10.49 -17.60 3.42
CA TYR A 181 -9.40 -18.44 3.91
C TYR A 181 -8.61 -17.77 5.04
N ILE A 182 -8.30 -16.47 4.92
CA ILE A 182 -7.64 -15.71 6.00
C ILE A 182 -8.50 -15.64 7.26
N LEU A 183 -9.82 -15.48 7.11
CA LEU A 183 -10.75 -15.38 8.24
C LEU A 183 -10.89 -16.70 9.03
N PHE A 184 -10.92 -17.83 8.33
CA PHE A 184 -11.08 -19.16 8.94
C PHE A 184 -9.76 -19.83 9.36
N HIS A 185 -8.61 -19.33 8.90
CA HIS A 185 -7.29 -19.83 9.28
C HIS A 185 -6.44 -18.75 9.97
N PRO A 186 -6.78 -18.36 11.22
CA PRO A 186 -6.02 -17.36 11.98
C PRO A 186 -4.57 -17.79 12.25
N GLU A 187 -4.25 -19.07 12.09
CA GLU A 187 -2.90 -19.61 12.18
C GLU A 187 -1.92 -18.98 11.17
N ILE A 188 -2.41 -18.48 10.03
CA ILE A 188 -1.57 -17.77 9.05
C ILE A 188 -1.06 -16.45 9.63
N ILE A 189 -1.96 -15.71 10.31
CA ILE A 189 -1.63 -14.45 10.97
C ILE A 189 -0.70 -14.71 12.14
N LYS A 190 -0.96 -15.76 12.93
CA LYS A 190 -0.08 -16.17 14.03
C LYS A 190 1.31 -16.56 13.51
N SER A 191 1.40 -17.40 12.48
CA SER A 191 2.66 -17.81 11.86
C SER A 191 3.46 -16.61 11.36
N PHE A 192 2.80 -15.65 10.72
CA PHE A 192 3.43 -14.39 10.33
C PHE A 192 3.98 -13.62 11.54
N LEU A 193 3.20 -13.47 12.62
CA LEU A 193 3.63 -12.85 13.86
C LEU A 193 4.80 -13.59 14.53
N TYR A 194 4.77 -14.94 14.54
CA TYR A 194 5.83 -15.77 15.11
C TYR A 194 7.11 -15.69 14.28
N SER A 195 7.04 -15.67 12.94
CA SER A 195 8.22 -15.48 12.09
C SER A 195 8.91 -14.14 12.35
N LEU A 196 8.13 -13.08 12.60
CA LEU A 196 8.62 -11.78 13.03
C LEU A 196 9.28 -11.81 14.43
N ASN A 197 8.73 -12.61 15.35
CA ASN A 197 9.30 -12.82 16.69
C ASN A 197 10.60 -13.66 16.64
N ILE A 198 10.67 -14.67 15.77
CA ILE A 198 11.87 -15.52 15.59
C ILE A 198 13.04 -14.73 15.00
N ILE A 199 12.77 -13.82 14.06
CA ILE A 199 13.81 -12.97 13.46
C ILE A 199 14.34 -11.93 14.46
N LEU A 200 13.56 -11.57 15.49
CA LEU A 200 13.95 -10.59 16.52
C LEU A 200 13.51 -11.06 17.91
N PRO A 201 14.36 -11.88 18.57
CA PRO A 201 13.99 -12.53 19.80
C PRO A 201 13.60 -11.51 20.86
N PHE A 202 12.40 -11.66 21.38
CA PHE A 202 11.91 -10.92 22.53
C PHE A 202 12.79 -11.31 23.73
N ARG A 203 13.59 -10.35 24.24
CA ARG A 203 14.06 -10.35 25.63
C ARG A 203 13.26 -9.33 26.41
#